data_AF-A0A6S7DD28-F1
#
_entry.id   AF-A0A6S7DD28-F1
#
_cell.length_a   1.000
_cell.length_b   1.000
_cell.length_c   1.000
_cell.angle_alpha   90.00
_cell.angle_beta   90.00
_cell.angle_gamma   90.00
#
_symmetry.space_group_name_H-M   'P 1'
#
loop_
_entity.id
_entity.type
_entity.pdbx_description
1 polymer ?
#
loop_
_entity_poly.entity_id
_entity_poly.type
_entity_poly.pdbx_seq_one_letter_code
_entity_poly.pdbx_strand_id
1 'polypeptide(L)'
;MDKTTTDRRALRHIPVNLPRAGFPGERIYLELWREYLRGNHDAIPEIFCDLRQPLDQRGARVAASFMVWMGCNSGRSFTFNAERLAKSGAFVSRSRAFIAAWALENLRVNGVNGGLILTESMLTPGGIPRTEAMVSYCIDWRSVYAPTQYDNDVLACMVQWWAGFSAQQLRTIAEHLIEAEREKERAGWASAAQPAQQGAGREDE
;
A
#
# COMPACT_ATOMS: atom_id res chain seq x y z
N MET A 1 -12.17 -38.08 -19.61
CA MET A 1 -12.23 -36.62 -19.84
C MET A 1 -11.26 -35.98 -18.88
N ASP A 2 -10.10 -35.60 -19.41
CA ASP A 2 -8.97 -35.09 -18.65
C ASP A 2 -9.21 -33.62 -18.28
N LYS A 3 -9.49 -33.35 -17.00
CA LYS A 3 -9.65 -31.99 -16.44
C LYS A 3 -8.32 -31.49 -15.87
N THR A 4 -7.27 -31.52 -16.68
CA THR A 4 -5.97 -30.90 -16.35
C THR A 4 -5.68 -29.76 -17.33
N THR A 5 -6.63 -28.84 -17.46
CA THR A 5 -6.31 -27.50 -17.96
C THR A 5 -5.69 -26.71 -16.81
N THR A 6 -4.39 -26.90 -16.62
CA THR A 6 -3.58 -26.08 -15.72
C THR A 6 -3.70 -24.61 -16.15
N ASP A 7 -4.58 -23.89 -15.45
CA ASP A 7 -4.54 -22.47 -15.08
C ASP A 7 -3.44 -21.66 -15.80
N ARG A 8 -3.66 -21.37 -17.09
CA ARG A 8 -2.78 -20.50 -17.87
C ARG A 8 -3.06 -19.05 -17.49
N ARG A 9 -2.44 -18.67 -16.36
CA ARG A 9 -2.15 -17.32 -15.83
C ARG A 9 -3.21 -16.69 -14.92
N ALA A 10 -3.45 -17.28 -13.75
CA ALA A 10 -3.86 -16.50 -12.60
C ALA A 10 -2.93 -15.28 -12.40
N LEU A 11 -3.50 -14.08 -12.29
CA LEU A 11 -2.77 -12.84 -12.10
C LEU A 11 -2.03 -12.87 -10.75
N ARG A 12 -0.72 -12.62 -10.78
CA ARG A 12 0.11 -12.56 -9.58
C ARG A 12 0.15 -11.13 -9.07
N HIS A 13 -0.51 -10.85 -7.96
CA HIS A 13 -0.46 -9.54 -7.32
C HIS A 13 0.82 -9.40 -6.49
N ILE A 14 1.95 -9.30 -7.17
CA ILE A 14 3.29 -9.04 -6.59
C ILE A 14 3.61 -7.57 -6.87
N PRO A 15 3.85 -6.74 -5.85
CA PRO A 15 4.15 -5.32 -6.02
C PRO A 15 5.52 -5.10 -6.68
N VAL A 16 5.77 -3.89 -7.18
CA VAL A 16 7.09 -3.48 -7.68
C VAL A 16 8.11 -3.50 -6.55
N ASN A 17 7.74 -2.88 -5.41
CA ASN A 17 8.54 -2.84 -4.20
C ASN A 17 7.87 -3.71 -3.14
N LEU A 18 8.62 -4.67 -2.57
CA LEU A 18 8.10 -5.54 -1.53
C LEU A 18 7.86 -4.76 -0.23
N PRO A 19 6.90 -5.21 0.61
CA PRO A 19 6.75 -4.68 1.95
C PRO A 19 8.07 -4.64 2.72
N ARG A 20 8.36 -3.51 3.35
CA ARG A 20 9.59 -3.30 4.11
C ARG A 20 9.55 -4.05 5.44
N ALA A 21 10.72 -4.55 5.86
CA ALA A 21 10.87 -5.14 7.20
C ALA A 21 10.60 -4.08 8.29
N GLY A 22 9.86 -4.46 9.33
CA GLY A 22 9.47 -3.54 10.42
C GLY A 22 8.29 -2.61 10.09
N PHE A 23 7.66 -2.75 8.92
CA PHE A 23 6.47 -1.98 8.53
C PHE A 23 5.28 -2.92 8.34
N PRO A 24 4.66 -3.39 9.43
CA PRO A 24 3.64 -4.45 9.38
C PRO A 24 2.43 -4.09 8.50
N GLY A 25 2.04 -2.81 8.46
CA GLY A 25 0.93 -2.35 7.64
C GLY A 25 1.09 -2.66 6.15
N GLU A 26 2.30 -2.48 5.59
CA GLU A 26 2.56 -2.75 4.18
C GLU A 26 2.29 -4.21 3.81
N ARG A 27 2.73 -5.13 4.69
CA ARG A 27 2.53 -6.57 4.51
C ARG A 27 1.06 -6.95 4.70
N ILE A 28 0.43 -6.47 5.77
CA ILE A 28 -0.96 -6.78 6.12
C ILE A 28 -1.92 -6.37 4.98
N TYR A 29 -1.78 -5.14 4.44
CA TYR A 29 -2.64 -4.71 3.34
C TYR A 29 -2.45 -5.54 2.07
N LEU A 30 -1.21 -5.96 1.75
CA LEU A 30 -0.94 -6.82 0.60
C LEU A 30 -1.51 -8.23 0.78
N GLU A 31 -1.45 -8.79 1.99
CA GLU A 31 -2.01 -10.10 2.33
C GLU A 31 -3.54 -10.08 2.24
N LEU A 32 -4.19 -9.12 2.92
CA LEU A 32 -5.65 -8.95 2.87
C LEU A 32 -6.16 -8.71 1.45
N TRP A 33 -5.41 -7.96 0.63
CA TRP A 33 -5.73 -7.80 -0.79
C TRP A 33 -5.75 -9.14 -1.53
N ARG A 34 -4.72 -9.96 -1.35
CA ARG A 34 -4.63 -11.28 -2.00
C ARG A 34 -5.71 -12.24 -1.50
N GLU A 35 -6.06 -12.16 -0.23
CA GLU A 35 -7.15 -12.94 0.36
C GLU A 35 -8.50 -12.52 -0.19
N TYR A 36 -8.77 -11.21 -0.26
CA TYR A 36 -9.97 -10.66 -0.87
C TYR A 36 -10.13 -11.13 -2.32
N LEU A 37 -9.07 -11.03 -3.14
CA LEU A 37 -9.11 -11.51 -4.52
C LEU A 37 -9.31 -13.02 -4.65
N ARG A 38 -8.78 -13.81 -3.71
CA ARG A 38 -8.95 -15.28 -3.70
C ARG A 38 -10.35 -15.68 -3.27
N GLY A 39 -10.95 -14.94 -2.33
CA GLY A 39 -12.25 -15.22 -1.76
C GLY A 39 -13.44 -14.62 -2.54
N ASN A 40 -13.19 -13.69 -3.47
CA ASN A 40 -14.23 -13.01 -4.24
C ASN A 40 -13.96 -13.14 -5.75
N HIS A 41 -14.72 -14.01 -6.41
CA HIS A 41 -14.62 -14.25 -7.86
C HIS A 41 -14.96 -13.01 -8.70
N ASP A 42 -15.78 -12.10 -8.17
CA ASP A 42 -16.22 -10.88 -8.84
C ASP A 42 -15.34 -9.67 -8.51
N ALA A 43 -14.28 -9.83 -7.71
CA ALA A 43 -13.44 -8.72 -7.29
C ALA A 43 -12.77 -7.97 -8.45
N ILE A 44 -12.25 -8.70 -9.45
CA ILE A 44 -11.59 -8.06 -10.60
C ILE A 44 -12.59 -7.23 -11.42
N PRO A 45 -13.76 -7.76 -11.82
CA PRO A 45 -14.83 -6.95 -12.41
C PRO A 45 -15.29 -5.79 -11.53
N GLU A 46 -15.44 -5.99 -10.21
CA GLU A 46 -15.87 -4.96 -9.25
C GLU A 46 -14.89 -3.77 -9.23
N ILE A 47 -13.59 -4.05 -9.16
CA ILE A 47 -12.55 -3.03 -8.97
C ILE A 47 -12.22 -2.34 -10.29
N PHE A 48 -12.15 -3.09 -11.39
CA PHE A 48 -11.62 -2.61 -12.67
C PHE A 48 -12.70 -2.49 -13.74
N CYS A 49 -13.96 -2.27 -13.35
CA CYS A 49 -15.11 -2.14 -14.26
C CYS A 49 -14.93 -1.03 -15.31
N ASP A 50 -14.25 0.05 -14.95
CA ASP A 50 -14.01 1.21 -15.82
C ASP A 50 -12.71 1.08 -16.66
N LEU A 51 -11.95 -0.02 -16.50
CA LEU A 51 -10.71 -0.21 -17.24
C LEU A 51 -11.03 -0.58 -18.69
N ARG A 52 -10.49 0.19 -19.65
CA ARG A 52 -10.79 0.00 -21.09
C ARG A 52 -10.27 -1.31 -21.68
N GLN A 53 -9.39 -2.00 -20.97
CA GLN A 53 -8.82 -3.28 -21.36
C GLN A 53 -8.77 -4.21 -20.14
N PRO A 54 -8.79 -5.55 -20.34
CA PRO A 54 -8.67 -6.49 -19.24
C PRO A 54 -7.43 -6.23 -18.37
N LEU A 55 -7.56 -6.47 -17.07
CA LEU A 55 -6.42 -6.38 -16.17
C LEU A 55 -5.38 -7.45 -16.56
N ASP A 56 -4.16 -7.00 -16.85
CA ASP A 56 -3.04 -7.89 -17.13
C ASP A 56 -2.09 -8.00 -15.93
N GLN A 57 -0.98 -8.71 -16.12
CA GLN A 57 0.01 -8.92 -15.07
C GLN A 57 0.73 -7.61 -14.65
N ARG A 58 0.81 -6.62 -15.53
CA ARG A 58 1.37 -5.29 -15.19
C ARG A 58 0.38 -4.54 -14.31
N GLY A 59 -0.90 -4.49 -14.69
CA GLY A 59 -1.95 -3.87 -13.87
C GLY A 59 -2.07 -4.52 -12.50
N ALA A 60 -2.00 -5.85 -12.42
CA ALA A 60 -2.00 -6.58 -11.15
C ALA A 60 -0.83 -6.18 -10.22
N ARG A 61 0.35 -5.90 -10.79
CA ARG A 61 1.54 -5.40 -10.06
C ARG A 61 1.35 -3.95 -9.59
N VAL A 62 0.77 -3.09 -10.41
CA VAL A 62 0.43 -1.71 -10.03
C VAL A 62 -0.57 -1.70 -8.87
N ALA A 63 -1.64 -2.48 -8.97
CA ALA A 63 -2.64 -2.64 -7.90
C ALA A 63 -2.01 -3.16 -6.60
N ALA A 64 -1.14 -4.17 -6.68
CA ALA A 64 -0.41 -4.67 -5.51
C ALA A 64 0.50 -3.61 -4.89
N SER A 65 1.16 -2.77 -5.71
CA SER A 65 2.02 -1.68 -5.23
C SER A 65 1.22 -0.60 -4.52
N PHE A 66 0.02 -0.28 -5.02
CA PHE A 66 -0.93 0.59 -4.34
C PHE A 66 -1.29 0.04 -2.95
N MET A 67 -1.60 -1.26 -2.84
CA MET A 67 -1.93 -1.87 -1.54
C MET A 67 -0.76 -1.84 -0.54
N VAL A 68 0.47 -2.06 -1.00
CA VAL A 68 1.66 -1.88 -0.15
C VAL A 68 1.75 -0.43 0.33
N TRP A 69 1.61 0.54 -0.57
CA TRP A 69 1.65 1.96 -0.21
C TRP A 69 0.54 2.36 0.77
N MET A 70 -0.66 1.76 0.66
CA MET A 70 -1.75 1.99 1.60
C MET A 70 -1.39 1.62 3.06
N GLY A 71 -0.47 0.67 3.24
CA GLY A 71 0.05 0.27 4.55
C GLY A 71 1.09 1.20 5.16
N CYS A 72 1.56 2.20 4.43
CA CYS A 72 2.45 3.24 4.93
C CYS A 72 1.69 4.35 5.67
N ASN A 73 2.44 5.20 6.40
CA ASN A 73 1.88 6.40 7.02
C ASN A 73 1.22 7.35 5.99
N SER A 74 1.80 7.47 4.79
CA SER A 74 1.22 8.28 3.70
C SER A 74 -0.12 7.73 3.22
N GLY A 75 -0.28 6.40 3.09
CA GLY A 75 -1.56 5.78 2.74
C GLY A 75 -2.67 6.07 3.74
N ARG A 76 -2.34 6.05 5.05
CA ARG A 76 -3.26 6.46 6.12
C ARG A 76 -3.63 7.95 6.01
N SER A 77 -2.64 8.81 5.79
CA SER A 77 -2.84 10.26 5.61
C SER A 77 -3.75 10.54 4.41
N PHE A 78 -3.50 9.89 3.27
CA PHE A 78 -4.33 9.98 2.08
C PHE A 78 -5.78 9.59 2.37
N THR A 79 -6.01 8.43 3.03
CA THR A 79 -7.36 7.99 3.38
C THR A 79 -8.06 9.02 4.27
N PHE A 80 -7.37 9.55 5.29
CA PHE A 80 -7.92 10.59 6.16
C PHE A 80 -8.33 11.86 5.37
N ASN A 81 -7.46 12.33 4.47
CA ASN A 81 -7.73 13.50 3.65
C ASN A 81 -8.88 13.26 2.66
N ALA A 82 -8.94 12.08 2.05
CA ALA A 82 -10.00 11.68 1.13
C ALA A 82 -11.36 11.61 1.83
N GLU A 83 -11.43 11.03 3.03
CA GLU A 83 -12.66 11.01 3.84
C GLU A 83 -13.09 12.41 4.27
N ARG A 84 -12.14 13.27 4.61
CA ARG A 84 -12.44 14.68 4.94
C ARG A 84 -13.03 15.42 3.74
N LEU A 85 -12.46 15.22 2.55
CA LEU A 85 -13.00 15.79 1.31
C LEU A 85 -14.38 15.22 0.99
N ALA A 86 -14.60 13.92 1.19
CA ALA A 86 -15.91 13.30 0.97
C ALA A 86 -16.99 13.87 1.89
N LYS A 87 -16.64 14.18 3.16
CA LYS A 87 -17.55 14.78 4.15
C LYS A 87 -17.79 16.28 3.95
N SER A 88 -16.99 16.96 3.12
CA SER A 88 -17.11 18.40 2.90
C SER A 88 -18.35 18.80 2.09
N GLY A 89 -18.96 17.86 1.36
CA GLY A 89 -20.06 18.15 0.43
C GLY A 89 -19.62 18.79 -0.90
N ALA A 90 -18.32 19.01 -1.12
CA ALA A 90 -17.81 19.63 -2.36
C ALA A 90 -17.87 18.72 -3.59
N PHE A 91 -18.11 17.42 -3.41
CA PHE A 91 -18.13 16.42 -4.48
C PHE A 91 -19.45 15.67 -4.52
N VAL A 92 -19.92 15.39 -5.73
CA VAL A 92 -21.17 14.64 -5.98
C VAL A 92 -21.13 13.21 -5.43
N SER A 93 -19.95 12.60 -5.32
CA SER A 93 -19.79 11.25 -4.78
C SER A 93 -18.50 11.10 -3.98
N ARG A 94 -18.49 10.13 -3.05
CA ARG A 94 -17.30 9.77 -2.25
C ARG A 94 -16.12 9.37 -3.14
N SER A 95 -16.36 8.60 -4.19
CA SER A 95 -15.31 8.20 -5.15
C SER A 95 -14.67 9.40 -5.85
N ARG A 96 -15.44 10.44 -6.21
CA ARG A 96 -14.88 11.68 -6.78
C ARG A 96 -14.01 12.44 -5.78
N ALA A 97 -14.39 12.46 -4.51
CA ALA A 97 -13.55 13.07 -3.47
C ALA A 97 -12.23 12.31 -3.28
N PHE A 98 -12.25 10.97 -3.35
CA PHE A 98 -11.04 10.15 -3.27
C PHE A 98 -10.13 10.35 -4.49
N ILE A 99 -10.70 10.45 -5.69
CA ILE A 99 -9.93 10.77 -6.90
C ILE A 99 -9.30 12.17 -6.81
N ALA A 100 -10.03 13.16 -6.30
CA ALA A 100 -9.48 14.49 -6.06
C ALA A 100 -8.33 14.46 -5.05
N ALA A 101 -8.48 13.71 -3.95
CA ALA A 101 -7.41 13.52 -2.97
C ALA A 101 -6.17 12.85 -3.59
N TRP A 102 -6.38 11.86 -4.47
CA TRP A 102 -5.29 11.17 -5.15
C TRP A 102 -4.53 12.08 -6.12
N ALA A 103 -5.25 12.94 -6.84
CA ALA A 103 -4.65 13.94 -7.70
C ALA A 103 -3.76 14.92 -6.91
N LEU A 104 -4.20 15.34 -5.72
CA LEU A 104 -3.41 16.19 -4.82
C LEU A 104 -2.15 15.48 -4.30
N GLU A 105 -2.26 14.21 -3.92
CA GLU A 105 -1.13 13.40 -3.45
C GLU A 105 -0.11 13.12 -4.59
N ASN A 106 -0.56 13.12 -5.84
CA ASN A 106 0.29 12.94 -7.03
C ASN A 106 0.85 14.25 -7.60
N LEU A 107 0.71 15.38 -6.91
CA LEU A 107 1.37 16.60 -7.34
C LEU A 107 2.88 16.50 -7.17
N ARG A 108 3.61 17.12 -8.08
CA ARG A 108 5.06 17.26 -7.95
C ARG A 108 5.35 18.37 -6.94
N VAL A 109 5.87 18.00 -5.78
CA VAL A 109 6.25 18.95 -4.73
C VAL A 109 7.74 18.85 -4.47
N ASN A 110 8.46 19.94 -4.72
CA ASN A 110 9.90 19.99 -4.45
C ASN A 110 10.18 19.70 -2.97
N GLY A 111 11.08 18.77 -2.69
CA GLY A 111 11.44 18.33 -1.33
C GLY A 111 10.59 17.18 -0.77
N VAL A 112 9.48 16.82 -1.40
CA VAL A 112 8.76 15.58 -1.11
C VAL A 112 9.19 14.52 -2.13
N ASN A 113 9.59 13.33 -1.67
CA ASN A 113 10.05 12.25 -2.54
C ASN A 113 11.15 12.66 -3.55
N GLY A 114 11.99 13.64 -3.20
CA GLY A 114 13.01 14.18 -4.10
C GLY A 114 12.43 14.89 -5.33
N GLY A 115 11.17 15.34 -5.27
CA GLY A 115 10.46 15.97 -6.37
C GLY A 115 9.81 14.98 -7.33
N LEU A 116 9.67 13.69 -6.99
CA LEU A 116 8.87 12.71 -7.75
C LEU A 116 7.38 12.82 -7.40
N ILE A 117 6.51 12.56 -8.38
CA ILE A 117 5.10 12.31 -8.06
C ILE A 117 4.96 10.95 -7.36
N LEU A 118 3.88 10.77 -6.61
CA LEU A 118 3.67 9.53 -5.87
C LEU A 118 3.74 8.29 -6.78
N THR A 119 3.08 8.31 -7.93
CA THR A 119 3.07 7.17 -8.86
C THR A 119 4.46 6.80 -9.37
N GLU A 120 5.30 7.78 -9.73
CA GLU A 120 6.72 7.57 -10.09
C GLU A 120 7.46 6.89 -8.93
N SER A 121 7.33 7.43 -7.72
CA SER A 121 8.04 6.91 -6.54
C SER A 121 7.61 5.49 -6.17
N MET A 122 6.32 5.18 -6.26
CA MET A 122 5.74 3.89 -5.91
C MET A 122 6.13 2.79 -6.90
N LEU A 123 6.19 3.13 -8.19
CA LEU A 123 6.43 2.19 -9.28
C LEU A 123 7.90 2.14 -9.74
N THR A 124 8.80 2.91 -9.14
CA THR A 124 10.24 2.79 -9.38
C THR A 124 10.82 1.62 -8.59
N PRO A 125 11.40 0.60 -9.25
CA PRO A 125 12.02 -0.54 -8.56
C PRO A 125 13.18 -0.11 -7.65
N GLY A 126 13.20 -0.60 -6.42
CA GLY A 126 14.20 -0.23 -5.42
C GLY A 126 13.93 1.11 -4.73
N GLY A 127 12.79 1.75 -5.02
CA GLY A 127 12.41 3.03 -4.45
C GLY A 127 13.00 4.23 -5.21
N ILE A 128 13.16 5.36 -4.51
CA ILE A 128 13.59 6.63 -5.11
C ILE A 128 15.09 6.56 -5.44
N PRO A 129 15.50 6.60 -6.72
CA PRO A 129 16.90 6.48 -7.11
C PRO A 129 17.62 7.80 -6.84
N ARG A 130 18.41 7.82 -5.76
CA ARG A 130 19.24 8.97 -5.41
C ARG A 130 20.64 8.76 -5.98
N THR A 131 21.20 9.77 -6.64
CA THR A 131 22.63 9.75 -6.99
C THR A 131 23.46 9.87 -5.70
N GLU A 132 24.67 9.32 -5.66
CA GLU A 132 25.55 9.28 -4.48
C GLU A 132 25.93 10.65 -3.88
N ALA A 133 25.62 11.76 -4.55
CA ALA A 133 25.78 13.09 -4.00
C ALA A 133 24.87 13.31 -2.78
N MET A 134 25.43 13.81 -1.66
CA MET A 134 24.79 14.06 -0.36
C MET A 134 23.60 15.04 -0.36
N VAL A 135 23.07 15.44 -1.52
CA VAL A 135 21.96 16.38 -1.61
C VAL A 135 20.65 15.62 -1.82
N SER A 136 19.68 15.87 -0.94
CA SER A 136 18.37 15.23 -0.89
C SER A 136 17.50 15.38 -2.16
N TYR A 137 17.98 16.10 -3.17
CA TYR A 137 17.30 16.46 -4.43
C TYR A 137 17.96 15.89 -5.69
N CYS A 138 19.06 15.13 -5.58
CA CYS A 138 19.72 14.58 -6.76
C CYS A 138 19.10 13.22 -7.14
N ILE A 139 18.04 13.27 -7.95
CA ILE A 139 17.36 12.09 -8.50
C ILE A 139 18.04 11.65 -9.80
N ASP A 140 18.33 10.35 -9.93
CA ASP A 140 18.67 9.77 -11.24
C ASP A 140 17.39 9.56 -12.05
N TRP A 141 17.02 10.58 -12.82
CA TRP A 141 15.84 10.57 -13.67
C TRP A 141 15.81 9.46 -14.72
N ARG A 142 16.97 8.86 -15.05
CA ARG A 142 17.04 7.74 -16.01
C ARG A 142 16.53 6.43 -15.41
N SER A 143 16.61 6.30 -14.09
CA SER A 143 16.12 5.12 -13.36
C SER A 143 14.69 5.28 -12.84
N VAL A 144 14.11 6.48 -12.92
CA VAL A 144 12.73 6.75 -12.50
C VAL A 144 11.76 6.03 -13.44
N TYR A 145 10.80 5.32 -12.87
CA TYR A 145 9.72 4.72 -13.64
C TYR A 145 8.84 5.80 -14.26
N ALA A 146 8.58 5.70 -15.57
CA ALA A 146 7.68 6.58 -16.30
C ALA A 146 6.26 5.96 -16.34
N PRO A 147 5.29 6.47 -15.56
CA PRO A 147 3.93 5.91 -15.54
C PRO A 147 3.26 6.07 -16.90
N THR A 148 2.61 5.01 -17.36
CA THR A 148 1.79 5.04 -18.58
C THR A 148 0.35 5.41 -18.26
N GLN A 149 -0.43 5.75 -19.29
CA GLN A 149 -1.87 5.95 -19.14
C GLN A 149 -2.54 4.73 -18.50
N TYR A 150 -2.14 3.52 -18.89
CA TYR A 150 -2.67 2.28 -18.32
C TYR A 150 -2.41 2.16 -16.81
N ASP A 151 -1.20 2.53 -16.34
CA ASP A 151 -0.90 2.49 -14.91
C ASP A 151 -1.78 3.49 -14.14
N ASN A 152 -2.00 4.67 -14.70
CA ASN A 152 -2.88 5.69 -14.13
C ASN A 152 -4.35 5.25 -14.12
N ASP A 153 -4.83 4.58 -15.16
CA ASP A 153 -6.20 4.04 -15.23
C ASP A 153 -6.42 2.94 -14.17
N VAL A 154 -5.43 2.06 -13.99
CA VAL A 154 -5.44 1.03 -12.92
C VAL A 154 -5.49 1.69 -11.54
N LEU A 155 -4.68 2.73 -11.31
CA LEU A 155 -4.68 3.46 -10.03
C LEU A 155 -5.97 4.23 -9.79
N ALA A 156 -6.55 4.82 -10.83
CA ALA A 156 -7.86 5.46 -10.73
C ALA A 156 -8.94 4.44 -10.33
N CYS A 157 -8.97 3.26 -10.93
CA CYS A 157 -9.86 2.17 -10.54
C CYS A 157 -9.66 1.77 -9.07
N MET A 158 -8.40 1.56 -8.65
CA MET A 158 -8.07 1.23 -7.27
C MET A 158 -8.53 2.30 -6.28
N VAL A 159 -8.35 3.58 -6.59
CA VAL A 159 -8.78 4.70 -5.74
C VAL A 159 -10.30 4.82 -5.67
N GLN A 160 -11.00 4.59 -6.79
CA GLN A 160 -12.46 4.57 -6.80
C GLN A 160 -13.00 3.42 -5.95
N TRP A 161 -12.45 2.22 -6.10
CA TRP A 161 -12.78 1.08 -5.25
C TRP A 161 -12.41 1.33 -3.78
N TRP A 162 -11.30 2.03 -3.51
CA TRP A 162 -10.90 2.40 -2.16
C TRP A 162 -11.95 3.23 -1.41
N ALA A 163 -12.73 4.03 -2.13
CA ALA A 163 -13.86 4.78 -1.60
C ALA A 163 -15.09 3.91 -1.30
N GLY A 164 -15.10 2.65 -1.74
CA GLY A 164 -16.21 1.71 -1.62
C GLY A 164 -16.32 1.02 -0.26
N PHE A 165 -17.38 0.24 -0.11
CA PHE A 165 -17.68 -0.51 1.11
C PHE A 165 -16.73 -1.69 1.33
N SER A 166 -16.42 -2.46 0.28
CA SER A 166 -15.49 -3.60 0.33
C SER A 166 -14.11 -3.17 0.83
N ALA A 167 -13.56 -2.09 0.29
CA ALA A 167 -12.29 -1.52 0.73
C ALA A 167 -12.35 -0.98 2.18
N GLN A 168 -13.49 -0.43 2.60
CA GLN A 168 -13.66 0.01 3.98
C GLN A 168 -13.61 -1.15 4.98
N GLN A 169 -14.24 -2.29 4.68
CA GLN A 169 -14.12 -3.48 5.53
C GLN A 169 -12.67 -3.96 5.61
N LEU A 170 -11.97 -4.00 4.46
CA LEU A 170 -10.56 -4.37 4.42
C LEU A 170 -9.71 -3.45 5.31
N ARG A 171 -9.94 -2.13 5.27
CA ARG A 171 -9.27 -1.16 6.15
C ARG A 171 -9.52 -1.45 7.63
N THR A 172 -10.78 -1.70 8.02
CA THR A 172 -11.11 -2.02 9.42
C THR A 172 -10.36 -3.26 9.89
N ILE A 173 -10.34 -4.32 9.09
CA ILE A 173 -9.59 -5.55 9.41
C ILE A 173 -8.09 -5.24 9.52
N ALA A 174 -7.54 -4.50 8.56
CA ALA A 174 -6.13 -4.12 8.55
C ALA A 174 -5.73 -3.33 9.80
N GLU A 175 -6.54 -2.36 10.23
CA GLU A 175 -6.29 -1.56 11.43
C GLU A 175 -6.19 -2.42 12.69
N HIS A 176 -7.10 -3.39 12.86
CA HIS A 176 -7.06 -4.32 13.99
C HIS A 176 -5.80 -5.21 13.96
N LEU A 177 -5.43 -5.74 12.80
CA LEU A 177 -4.23 -6.56 12.65
C LEU A 177 -2.94 -5.76 12.91
N ILE A 178 -2.88 -4.53 12.41
CA ILE A 178 -1.73 -3.63 12.61
C ILE A 178 -1.55 -3.30 14.10
N GLU A 179 -2.65 -2.98 14.81
CA GLU A 179 -2.57 -2.68 16.24
C GLU A 179 -2.14 -3.91 17.04
N ALA A 180 -2.68 -5.09 16.74
CA ALA A 180 -2.29 -6.33 17.38
C ALA A 180 -0.80 -6.66 17.18
N GLU A 181 -0.23 -6.40 16.00
CA GLU A 181 1.21 -6.58 15.77
C GLU A 181 2.06 -5.59 16.56
N ARG A 182 1.64 -4.32 16.62
CA ARG A 182 2.32 -3.30 17.44
C ARG A 182 2.26 -3.60 18.93
N GLU A 183 1.17 -4.19 19.42
CA GLU A 183 1.06 -4.66 20.80
C GLU A 183 2.02 -5.81 21.08
N LYS A 184 2.11 -6.79 20.18
CA LYS A 184 3.08 -7.90 20.29
C LYS A 184 4.52 -7.39 20.30
N GLU A 185 4.86 -6.44 19.44
CA GLU A 185 6.18 -5.80 19.42
C GLU A 185 6.49 -5.10 20.75
N ARG A 186 5.54 -4.30 21.27
CA ARG A 186 5.67 -3.63 22.58
C ARG A 186 5.84 -4.62 23.73
N ALA A 187 5.06 -5.70 23.75
CA ALA A 187 5.16 -6.73 24.77
C ALA A 187 6.48 -7.52 24.70
N GLY A 188 6.96 -7.83 23.49
CA GLY A 188 8.26 -8.47 23.27
C GLY A 188 9.43 -7.61 23.78
N TRP A 189 9.38 -6.30 23.54
CA TRP A 189 10.36 -5.35 24.07
C TRP A 189 10.30 -5.23 25.60
N ALA A 190 9.11 -5.20 26.18
CA ALA A 190 8.94 -5.16 27.64
C ALA A 190 9.49 -6.41 28.34
N SER A 191 9.35 -7.58 27.70
CA SER A 191 9.89 -8.85 28.20
C SER A 191 11.43 -8.91 28.09
N ALA A 192 12.02 -8.35 27.03
CA ALA A 192 13.47 -8.29 26.86
C ALA A 192 14.16 -7.23 27.76
N ALA A 193 13.42 -6.24 28.25
CA ALA A 193 13.93 -5.15 29.08
C ALA A 193 13.88 -5.41 30.59
N GLN A 194 13.48 -6.60 31.05
CA GLN A 194 13.62 -7.01 32.45
C GLN A 194 15.03 -7.60 32.68
N PRO A 195 16.00 -6.85 33.24
CA PRO A 195 17.24 -7.46 33.68
C PRO A 195 16.94 -8.44 34.80
N ALA A 196 17.61 -9.60 34.76
CA ALA A 196 17.58 -10.61 35.80
C ALA A 196 17.96 -9.99 37.17
N GLN A 197 16.97 -9.54 37.94
CA GLN A 197 17.08 -9.37 39.39
C GLN A 197 17.01 -10.75 40.05
N GLN A 198 17.98 -11.62 39.79
CA GLN A 198 18.24 -12.80 40.59
C GLN A 198 19.74 -13.00 40.71
N GLY A 199 20.26 -12.79 41.91
CA GLY A 199 21.62 -13.20 42.28
C GLY A 199 22.48 -12.12 42.90
N ALA A 200 22.09 -11.53 44.02
CA ALA A 200 23.04 -10.93 44.94
C ALA A 200 22.50 -10.86 46.38
N GLY A 201 23.05 -11.70 47.26
CA GLY A 201 22.98 -11.58 48.73
C GLY A 201 21.91 -12.47 49.37
N ARG A 202 22.20 -13.34 50.34
CA ARG A 202 23.36 -13.45 51.25
C ARG A 202 23.59 -14.93 51.60
N GLU A 203 24.79 -15.43 51.32
CA GLU A 203 25.49 -16.24 52.32
C GLU A 203 26.05 -15.24 53.32
N ASP A 204 25.70 -15.38 54.60
CA ASP A 204 26.60 -15.16 55.73
C ASP A 204 25.84 -15.47 57.04
N GLU A 205 26.53 -16.28 57.87
CA GLU A 205 26.26 -16.77 59.24
C GLU A 205 25.53 -18.11 59.41
#